data_AF-A0A1I0J800-F1
#
_entry.id   AF-A0A1I0J800-F1
#
_cell.length_a   1.000
_cell.length_b   1.000
_cell.length_c   1.000
_cell.angle_alpha   90.00
_cell.angle_beta   90.00
_cell.angle_gamma   90.00
#
_symmetry.space_group_name_H-M   'P 1'
#
loop_
_entity.id
_entity.type
_entity.pdbx_description
1 polymer ?
#
loop_
_entity_poly.entity_id
_entity_poly.type
_entity_poly.pdbx_seq_one_letter_code
_entity_poly.pdbx_strand_id
1 'polypeptide(L)'
;MYEIAHRVLALRSDPPRDVVVTVGMPYEEPTGEWSCPYRIDGLDGWEHERKVTGPDSLAAAELALAMVRAAVMGSHEAREGRLNWDDVSPGPRAQTVWVTWDREHDLAYIAMKREILPGEAVRQVVAEDAVLDYGEKGRLIGVELNNAAARLPSEMRM
;
A
#
# COMPACT_ATOMS: atom_id res chain seq x y z
N MET A 1 1.84 -12.97 3.71
CA MET A 1 2.56 -12.30 4.81
C MET A 1 1.62 -11.34 5.51
N TYR A 2 1.58 -11.29 6.86
CA TYR A 2 0.91 -10.19 7.57
C TYR A 2 1.90 -9.03 7.70
N GLU A 3 1.58 -7.84 7.19
CA GLU A 3 2.52 -6.72 7.11
C GLU A 3 2.55 -5.91 8.41
N ILE A 4 3.75 -5.50 8.83
CA ILE A 4 3.92 -4.60 10.00
C ILE A 4 4.59 -3.27 9.63
N ALA A 5 5.26 -3.21 8.48
CA ALA A 5 5.80 -1.97 7.95
C ALA A 5 5.78 -1.98 6.42
N HIS A 6 5.52 -0.79 5.85
CA HIS A 6 5.42 -0.56 4.42
C HIS A 6 6.01 0.82 4.10
N ARG A 7 6.87 0.90 3.07
CA ARG A 7 7.48 2.14 2.60
C ARG A 7 7.56 2.17 1.09
N VAL A 8 7.18 3.30 0.49
CA VAL A 8 7.29 3.55 -0.95
C VAL A 8 8.38 4.59 -1.19
N LEU A 9 9.34 4.27 -2.05
CA LEU A 9 10.46 5.12 -2.43
C LEU A 9 10.32 5.53 -3.88
N ALA A 10 10.60 6.79 -4.19
CA ALA A 10 10.53 7.26 -5.58
C ALA A 10 11.78 6.80 -6.35
N LEU A 11 11.58 6.06 -7.44
CA LEU A 11 12.63 5.75 -8.39
C LEU A 11 12.60 6.77 -9.53
N ARG A 12 13.65 7.61 -9.59
CA ARG A 12 13.86 8.62 -10.63
C ARG A 12 14.24 7.93 -11.95
N SER A 13 13.23 7.41 -12.64
CA SER A 13 13.31 6.80 -13.96
C SER A 13 12.37 7.52 -14.93
N ASP A 14 12.48 7.22 -16.22
CA ASP A 14 11.58 7.70 -17.26
C ASP A 14 10.94 6.49 -17.98
N PRO A 15 9.65 6.18 -17.74
CA PRO A 15 8.72 6.90 -16.86
C PRO A 15 9.05 6.72 -15.37
N PRO A 16 8.61 7.62 -14.46
CA PRO A 16 8.80 7.47 -13.02
C PRO A 16 8.16 6.19 -12.50
N ARG A 17 8.82 5.52 -11.56
CA ARG A 17 8.36 4.27 -10.93
C ARG A 17 8.54 4.35 -9.42
N ASP A 18 7.86 3.45 -8.72
CA ASP A 18 7.99 3.29 -7.27
C ASP A 18 8.78 2.03 -6.94
N VAL A 19 9.55 2.10 -5.85
CA VAL A 19 10.14 0.93 -5.18
C VAL A 19 9.37 0.72 -3.88
N VAL A 20 8.77 -0.45 -3.72
CA VAL A 20 7.92 -0.78 -2.57
C VAL A 20 8.68 -1.72 -1.65
N VAL A 21 8.83 -1.32 -0.39
CA VAL A 21 9.47 -2.07 0.67
C VAL A 21 8.41 -2.52 1.65
N THR A 22 8.35 -3.84 1.89
CA THR A 22 7.41 -4.45 2.84
C THR A 22 8.16 -5.29 3.85
N VAL A 23 7.80 -5.17 5.13
CA VAL A 23 8.29 -6.02 6.22
C VAL A 23 7.11 -6.67 6.90
N GLY A 24 7.18 -7.99 7.05
CA GLY A 24 6.14 -8.79 7.66
C GLY A 24 6.30 -8.99 9.15
N MET A 25 5.25 -9.51 9.77
CA MET A 25 5.24 -9.93 11.16
C MET A 25 6.25 -11.07 11.36
N PRO A 26 7.19 -10.95 12.32
CA PRO A 26 8.04 -12.05 12.73
C PRO A 26 7.20 -13.24 13.22
N TYR A 27 7.67 -14.45 12.92
CA TYR A 27 7.03 -15.68 13.38
C TYR A 27 8.09 -16.68 13.83
N GLU A 28 7.71 -17.50 14.81
CA GLU A 28 8.54 -18.61 15.28
C GLU A 28 8.48 -19.76 14.27
N GLU A 29 9.65 -20.26 13.88
CA GLU A 29 9.80 -21.43 13.03
C GLU A 29 9.72 -22.72 13.88
N PRO A 30 9.43 -23.88 13.27
CA PRO A 30 9.45 -25.16 13.99
C PRO A 30 10.79 -25.51 14.65
N THR A 31 11.89 -24.87 14.23
CA THR A 31 13.22 -25.02 14.81
C THR A 31 13.41 -24.21 16.11
N GLY A 32 12.45 -23.36 16.49
CA GLY A 32 12.51 -22.46 17.65
C GLY A 32 13.21 -21.12 17.38
N GLU A 33 13.73 -20.93 16.16
CA GLU A 33 14.25 -19.63 15.72
C GLU A 33 13.12 -18.74 15.22
N TRP A 34 13.37 -17.43 15.13
CA TRP A 34 12.40 -16.48 14.62
C TRP A 34 12.75 -16.03 13.22
N SER A 35 11.79 -16.10 12.32
CA SER A 35 11.91 -15.59 10.95
C SER A 35 11.15 -14.28 10.81
N CYS A 36 11.75 -13.29 10.16
CA CYS A 36 11.07 -12.08 9.74
C CYS A 36 11.14 -11.96 8.22
N PRO A 37 9.99 -11.99 7.51
CA PRO A 37 9.98 -11.91 6.07
C PRO A 37 9.95 -10.45 5.59
N TYR A 38 10.52 -10.19 4.43
CA TYR A 38 10.53 -8.88 3.79
C TYR A 38 10.52 -9.03 2.26
N ARG A 39 10.07 -7.99 1.57
CA ARG A 39 10.04 -7.93 0.10
C ARG A 39 10.40 -6.53 -0.38
N ILE A 40 11.07 -6.44 -1.53
CA ILE A 40 11.38 -5.18 -2.21
C ILE A 40 10.97 -5.30 -3.68
N ASP A 41 9.86 -4.66 -4.04
CA ASP A 41 9.33 -4.65 -5.39
C ASP A 41 9.81 -3.42 -6.16
N GLY A 42 10.05 -3.54 -7.46
CA GLY A 42 10.49 -2.43 -8.33
C GLY A 42 12.01 -2.24 -8.42
N LEU A 43 12.79 -3.13 -7.80
CA LEU A 43 14.25 -3.25 -7.99
C LEU A 43 14.57 -4.53 -8.74
N ASP A 44 15.35 -4.42 -9.82
CA ASP A 44 15.75 -5.55 -10.63
C ASP A 44 16.50 -6.60 -9.77
N GLY A 45 16.00 -7.84 -9.75
CA GLY A 45 16.61 -8.96 -9.01
C GLY A 45 16.21 -9.05 -7.53
N TRP A 46 15.29 -8.20 -7.08
CA TRP A 46 14.79 -8.18 -5.70
C TRP A 46 13.32 -8.53 -5.54
N GLU A 47 12.60 -8.84 -6.63
CA GLU A 47 11.13 -8.98 -6.67
C GLU A 47 10.58 -10.28 -6.03
N HIS A 48 11.30 -10.85 -5.07
CA HIS A 48 10.91 -12.08 -4.37
C HIS A 48 10.86 -11.83 -2.86
N GLU A 49 9.92 -12.50 -2.19
CA GLU A 49 9.89 -12.55 -0.73
C GLU A 49 11.16 -13.23 -0.22
N ARG A 50 11.80 -12.61 0.77
CA ARG A 50 12.98 -13.12 1.47
C ARG A 50 12.67 -13.15 2.96
N LYS A 51 13.47 -13.88 3.71
CA LYS A 51 13.41 -13.88 5.18
C LYS A 51 14.80 -13.85 5.78
N VAL A 52 14.88 -13.31 6.97
CA VAL A 52 16.04 -13.42 7.85
C VAL A 52 15.64 -14.15 9.12
N THR A 53 16.60 -14.83 9.73
CA THR A 53 16.39 -15.60 10.95
C THR A 53 17.17 -14.96 12.10
N GLY A 54 16.55 -14.88 13.27
CA GLY A 54 17.13 -14.34 14.49
C GLY A 54 16.76 -15.18 15.72
N PRO A 55 17.45 -14.96 16.85
CA PRO A 55 17.20 -15.72 18.09
C PRO A 55 15.85 -15.37 18.74
N ASP A 56 15.29 -14.21 18.43
CA ASP A 56 13.98 -13.78 18.90
C ASP A 56 13.28 -12.89 17.86
N SER A 57 12.00 -12.60 18.11
CA SER A 57 11.14 -11.81 17.22
C SER A 57 11.68 -10.41 16.91
N LEU A 58 12.30 -9.74 17.89
CA LEU A 58 12.81 -8.38 17.74
C LEU A 58 14.10 -8.41 16.92
N ALA A 59 15.02 -9.31 17.24
CA ALA A 59 16.28 -9.48 16.52
C ALA A 59 16.03 -9.85 15.05
N ALA A 60 15.05 -10.70 14.76
CA ALA A 60 14.65 -11.01 13.39
C ALA A 60 14.09 -9.77 12.66
N ALA A 61 13.25 -8.96 13.32
CA ALA A 61 12.70 -7.73 12.75
C ALA A 61 13.78 -6.66 12.49
N GLU A 62 14.67 -6.42 13.44
CA GLU A 62 15.79 -5.48 13.30
C GLU A 62 16.72 -5.89 12.16
N LEU A 63 17.02 -7.20 12.05
CA LEU A 63 17.83 -7.71 10.96
C LEU A 63 17.11 -7.54 9.62
N ALA A 64 15.79 -7.75 9.55
CA ALA A 64 15.03 -7.54 8.32
C ALA A 64 15.10 -6.07 7.87
N LEU A 65 14.94 -5.13 8.81
CA LEU A 65 15.09 -3.69 8.54
C LEU A 65 16.50 -3.34 8.07
N ALA A 66 17.53 -3.91 8.68
CA ALA A 66 18.92 -3.71 8.28
C ALA A 66 19.19 -4.25 6.86
N MET A 67 18.69 -5.45 6.56
CA MET A 67 18.84 -6.09 5.24
C MET A 67 18.11 -5.32 4.15
N VAL A 68 16.90 -4.83 4.42
CA VAL A 68 16.16 -3.95 3.52
C VAL A 68 16.94 -2.68 3.22
N ARG A 69 17.46 -2.00 4.26
CA ARG A 69 18.23 -0.77 4.07
C ARG A 69 19.51 -1.04 3.26
N ALA A 70 20.22 -2.12 3.56
CA ALA A 70 21.41 -2.53 2.83
C ALA A 70 21.11 -2.86 1.37
N ALA A 71 20.00 -3.56 1.10
CA ALA A 71 19.55 -3.91 -0.25
C ALA A 71 19.23 -2.65 -1.07
N VAL A 72 18.44 -1.74 -0.52
CA VAL A 72 18.08 -0.49 -1.20
C VAL A 72 19.31 0.36 -1.46
N MET A 73 20.14 0.61 -0.45
CA MET A 73 21.36 1.43 -0.61
C MET A 73 22.41 0.77 -1.50
N GLY A 74 22.43 -0.57 -1.56
CA GLY A 74 23.34 -1.35 -2.38
C GLY A 74 22.87 -1.58 -3.82
N SER A 75 21.63 -1.21 -4.14
CA SER A 75 21.04 -1.36 -5.48
C SER A 75 21.79 -0.56 -6.53
N HIS A 76 21.65 -0.98 -7.78
CA HIS A 76 22.24 -0.28 -8.92
C HIS A 76 21.64 1.13 -9.05
N GLU A 77 20.32 1.24 -8.87
CA GLU A 77 19.53 2.47 -8.88
C GLU A 77 20.02 3.47 -7.85
N ALA A 78 20.30 3.03 -6.62
CA ALA A 78 20.83 3.89 -5.58
C ALA A 78 22.26 4.36 -5.89
N ARG A 79 23.11 3.48 -6.43
CA ARG A 79 24.48 3.84 -6.84
C ARG A 79 24.51 4.85 -7.99
N GLU A 80 23.51 4.83 -8.85
CA GLU A 80 23.33 5.82 -9.92
C GLU A 80 22.61 7.10 -9.44
N GLY A 81 22.28 7.21 -8.16
CA GLY A 81 21.59 8.37 -7.60
C GLY A 81 20.12 8.50 -8.03
N ARG A 82 19.53 7.42 -8.57
CA ARG A 82 18.12 7.38 -9.00
C ARG A 82 17.17 7.01 -7.87
N LEU A 83 17.69 6.42 -6.80
CA LEU A 83 16.92 5.99 -5.63
C LEU A 83 17.61 6.48 -4.35
N ASN A 84 16.84 7.08 -3.45
CA ASN A 84 17.31 7.49 -2.13
C ASN A 84 16.32 6.99 -1.08
N TRP A 85 16.85 6.48 0.05
CA TRP A 85 16.05 6.02 1.18
C TRP A 85 15.14 7.13 1.74
N ASP A 86 15.61 8.37 1.75
CA ASP A 86 14.88 9.52 2.29
C ASP A 86 13.91 10.14 1.28
N ASP A 87 14.06 9.82 -0.01
CA ASP A 87 13.13 10.22 -1.07
C ASP A 87 11.90 9.31 -1.05
N VAL A 88 11.06 9.53 -0.03
CA VAL A 88 9.75 8.89 0.05
C VAL A 88 8.94 9.32 -1.18
N SER A 89 8.43 8.34 -1.93
CA SER A 89 7.54 8.67 -3.04
C SER A 89 6.30 9.34 -2.49
N PRO A 90 5.87 10.48 -3.06
CA PRO A 90 4.53 11.00 -2.80
C PRO A 90 3.44 10.12 -3.45
N GLY A 91 3.83 8.99 -4.08
CA GLY A 91 2.94 7.93 -4.56
C GLY A 91 1.82 7.64 -3.57
N PRO A 92 0.65 7.19 -4.04
CA PRO A 92 -0.60 7.33 -3.33
C PRO A 92 -0.41 6.78 -1.92
N ARG A 93 -0.38 7.71 -0.93
CA ARG A 93 -0.48 7.35 0.49
C ARG A 93 -1.51 6.24 0.55
N ALA A 94 -1.22 5.15 1.25
CA ALA A 94 -2.28 4.23 1.67
C ALA A 94 -3.35 5.11 2.32
N GLN A 95 -4.38 5.42 1.55
CA GLN A 95 -5.45 6.30 1.99
C GLN A 95 -6.39 5.33 2.68
N THR A 96 -6.53 5.51 3.98
CA THR A 96 -7.68 4.96 4.67
C THR A 96 -8.90 5.44 3.90
N VAL A 97 -9.66 4.49 3.37
CA VAL A 97 -10.97 4.73 2.79
C VAL A 97 -12.01 4.14 3.72
N TRP A 98 -13.17 4.76 3.75
CA TRP A 98 -14.30 4.30 4.53
C TRP A 98 -15.33 3.73 3.59
N VAL A 99 -15.68 2.46 3.77
CA VAL A 99 -16.62 1.76 2.91
C VAL A 99 -17.92 1.59 3.66
N THR A 100 -19.01 2.02 3.04
CA THR A 100 -20.37 1.71 3.48
C THR A 100 -21.02 0.86 2.39
N TRP A 101 -21.57 -0.29 2.76
CA TRP A 101 -22.24 -1.18 1.82
C TRP A 101 -23.72 -1.30 2.17
N ASP A 102 -24.58 -0.88 1.23
CA ASP A 102 -26.02 -1.07 1.28
C ASP A 102 -26.38 -2.35 0.54
N ARG A 103 -26.72 -3.39 1.30
CA ARG A 103 -27.08 -4.71 0.75
C ARG A 103 -28.46 -4.72 0.12
N GLU A 104 -29.37 -3.86 0.57
CA GLU A 104 -30.75 -3.82 0.07
C GLU A 104 -30.79 -3.29 -1.35
N HIS A 105 -29.94 -2.29 -1.63
CA HIS A 105 -29.87 -1.63 -2.93
C HIS A 105 -28.69 -2.10 -3.81
N ASP A 106 -27.82 -2.97 -3.29
CA ASP A 106 -26.58 -3.43 -3.93
C ASP A 106 -25.64 -2.27 -4.34
N LEU A 107 -25.51 -1.31 -3.43
CA LEU A 107 -24.70 -0.10 -3.58
C LEU A 107 -23.58 -0.05 -2.56
N ALA A 108 -22.41 0.45 -2.95
CA ALA A 108 -21.34 0.73 -2.02
C ALA A 108 -20.79 2.13 -2.19
N TYR A 109 -20.52 2.78 -1.07
CA TYR A 109 -19.86 4.08 -1.05
C TYR A 109 -18.46 3.97 -0.45
N ILE A 110 -17.46 4.37 -1.21
CA ILE A 110 -16.05 4.41 -0.82
C ILE A 110 -15.65 5.88 -0.62
N ALA A 111 -15.55 6.32 0.62
CA ALA A 111 -15.18 7.69 0.98
C ALA A 111 -13.67 7.81 1.24
N MET A 112 -13.04 8.88 0.73
CA MET A 112 -11.62 9.17 0.96
C MET A 112 -11.35 9.87 2.31
N LYS A 113 -12.41 10.11 3.09
CA LYS A 113 -12.38 10.63 4.47
C LYS A 113 -13.57 10.06 5.26
N ARG A 114 -13.47 10.04 6.60
CA ARG A 114 -14.48 9.44 7.49
C ARG A 114 -15.89 9.99 7.32
N GLU A 115 -16.01 11.26 6.99
CA GLU A 115 -17.30 11.93 6.81
C GLU A 115 -17.17 12.96 5.69
N ILE A 116 -18.07 12.85 4.70
CA ILE A 116 -18.26 13.83 3.62
C ILE A 116 -19.51 14.62 3.98
N LEU A 117 -19.35 15.92 4.18
CA LEU A 117 -20.43 16.81 4.57
C LEU A 117 -21.26 17.20 3.34
N PRO A 118 -22.56 17.51 3.52
CA PRO A 118 -23.39 18.04 2.44
C PRO A 118 -22.74 19.25 1.78
N GLY A 119 -22.67 19.24 0.44
CA GLY A 119 -22.06 20.31 -0.36
C GLY A 119 -20.56 20.17 -0.62
N GLU A 120 -19.87 19.19 -0.04
CA GLU A 120 -18.46 18.96 -0.35
C GLU A 120 -18.24 18.27 -1.69
N ALA A 121 -19.18 17.44 -2.16
CA ALA A 121 -19.18 16.90 -3.51
C ALA A 121 -19.67 17.98 -4.49
N VAL A 122 -18.75 18.87 -4.89
CA VAL A 122 -19.05 20.00 -5.77
C VAL A 122 -19.21 19.59 -7.23
N ARG A 123 -18.72 18.41 -7.61
CA ARG A 123 -18.87 17.85 -8.97
C ARG A 123 -18.97 16.34 -8.94
N GLN A 124 -19.93 15.79 -9.69
CA GLN A 124 -20.11 14.35 -9.86
C GLN A 124 -19.85 13.95 -11.32
N VAL A 125 -19.25 12.78 -11.52
CA VAL A 125 -19.05 12.19 -12.85
C VAL A 125 -19.57 10.77 -12.83
N VAL A 126 -20.55 10.48 -13.69
CA VAL A 126 -21.04 9.12 -13.89
C VAL A 126 -20.10 8.39 -14.84
N ALA A 127 -19.61 7.23 -14.40
CA ALA A 127 -18.71 6.35 -15.12
C ALA A 127 -19.27 4.92 -15.07
N GLU A 128 -20.11 4.58 -16.04
CA GLU A 128 -20.79 3.27 -16.17
C GLU A 128 -21.41 2.78 -14.85
N ASP A 129 -20.69 1.93 -14.12
CA ASP A 129 -21.13 1.31 -12.86
C ASP A 129 -20.75 2.11 -11.61
N ALA A 130 -20.21 3.32 -11.78
CA ALA A 130 -19.73 4.13 -10.68
C ALA A 130 -20.12 5.61 -10.82
N VAL A 131 -20.25 6.30 -9.69
CA VAL A 131 -20.32 7.76 -9.63
C VAL A 131 -19.11 8.27 -8.85
N LEU A 132 -18.32 9.14 -9.49
CA LEU A 132 -17.13 9.74 -8.90
C LEU A 132 -17.48 11.10 -8.31
N ASP A 133 -17.32 11.24 -7.00
CA ASP A 133 -17.54 12.50 -6.28
C ASP A 133 -16.23 13.27 -6.17
N TYR A 134 -16.21 14.47 -6.73
CA TYR A 134 -15.09 15.40 -6.66
C TYR A 134 -15.42 16.57 -5.74
N GLY A 135 -14.49 16.84 -4.83
CA GLY A 135 -14.49 18.03 -4.00
C GLY A 135 -13.82 19.22 -4.67
N GLU A 136 -13.61 20.27 -3.86
CA GLU A 136 -12.90 21.47 -4.31
C GLU A 136 -11.54 21.12 -4.93
N LYS A 137 -11.13 21.93 -5.92
CA LYS A 137 -9.88 21.76 -6.68
C LYS A 137 -9.81 20.46 -7.49
N GLY A 138 -10.94 19.79 -7.73
CA GLY A 138 -11.00 18.59 -8.58
C GLY A 138 -10.42 17.34 -7.93
N ARG A 139 -10.31 17.33 -6.59
CA ARG A 139 -9.86 16.15 -5.84
C ARG A 139 -11.00 15.15 -5.71
N LEU A 140 -10.73 13.87 -6.01
CA LEU A 140 -11.68 12.78 -5.73
C LEU A 140 -11.86 12.65 -4.20
N ILE A 141 -13.11 12.67 -3.75
CA ILE A 141 -13.47 12.54 -2.33
C ILE A 141 -14.34 11.32 -2.04
N GLY A 142 -15.00 10.75 -3.06
CA GLY A 142 -15.82 9.57 -2.90
C GLY A 142 -16.08 8.84 -4.22
N VAL A 143 -16.46 7.57 -4.11
CA VAL A 143 -16.91 6.73 -5.22
C VAL A 143 -18.16 5.97 -4.78
N GLU A 144 -19.26 6.16 -5.49
CA GLU A 144 -20.43 5.31 -5.38
C GLU A 144 -20.33 4.20 -6.43
N LEU A 145 -20.55 2.95 -6.04
CA LEU A 145 -20.51 1.78 -6.90
C LEU A 145 -21.90 1.15 -6.95
N ASN A 146 -22.38 0.93 -8.16
CA ASN A 146 -23.51 0.05 -8.45
C ASN A 146 -23.02 -1.40 -8.56
N ASN A 147 -23.92 -2.37 -8.33
CA ASN A 147 -23.60 -3.80 -8.38
C ASN A 147 -22.43 -4.14 -7.44
N ALA A 148 -22.50 -3.60 -6.22
CA ALA A 148 -21.41 -3.65 -5.25
C ALA A 148 -21.00 -5.09 -4.91
N ALA A 149 -21.96 -6.03 -4.86
CA ALA A 149 -21.71 -7.44 -4.61
C ALA A 149 -20.79 -8.10 -5.66
N ALA A 150 -20.77 -7.61 -6.90
CA ALA A 150 -19.86 -8.11 -7.93
C ALA A 150 -18.50 -7.38 -7.94
N ARG A 151 -18.46 -6.14 -7.43
CA ARG A 151 -17.32 -5.22 -7.64
C ARG A 151 -16.46 -5.01 -6.40
N LEU A 152 -17.03 -5.02 -5.20
CA LEU A 152 -16.25 -4.93 -3.97
C LEU A 152 -15.53 -6.25 -3.70
N PRO A 153 -14.25 -6.24 -3.30
CA PRO A 153 -13.61 -7.43 -2.72
C PRO A 153 -14.42 -7.98 -1.54
N SER A 154 -14.47 -9.30 -1.38
CA SER A 154 -15.24 -9.95 -0.30
C SER A 154 -14.87 -9.46 1.09
N GLU A 155 -13.61 -9.10 1.29
CA GLU A 155 -13.03 -8.58 2.53
C GLU A 155 -13.57 -7.19 2.89
N MET A 156 -14.13 -6.46 1.91
CA MET A 156 -14.68 -5.11 2.07
C MET A 156 -16.21 -5.11 2.21
N ARG A 157 -16.85 -6.27 2.11
CA ARG A 157 -18.31 -6.48 2.20
C ARG A 157 -18.75 -6.76 3.64
N MET A 158 -18.26 -5.98 4.60
CA MET A 158 -18.58 -6.14 6.03
C MET A 158 -19.96 -5.55 6.34
#